data_AF-A0A1F5NMQ9-F1
#
_entry.id   AF-A0A1F5NMQ9-F1
#
_cell.length_a   1.000
_cell.length_b   1.000
_cell.length_c   1.000
_cell.angle_alpha   90.00
_cell.angle_beta   90.00
_cell.angle_gamma   90.00
#
_symmetry.space_group_name_H-M   'P 1'
#
loop_
_entity.id
_entity.type
_entity.pdbx_description
1 polymer ?
#
loop_
_entity_poly.entity_id
_entity_poly.type
_entity_poly.pdbx_seq_one_letter_code
_entity_poly.pdbx_strand_id
1 'polypeptide(L)'
;MLKPNAFAASLAGLMAIFYIVFYVIAVVSPEMFRYLFNAQFMGADLAPINVQFNFGVLFTLVVTGWVVGYIWALLYNKLAR
;
A
#
# COMPACT_ATOMS: atom_id res chain seq x y z
N MET A 1 14.64 -12.30 -15.31
CA MET A 1 14.33 -10.93 -15.77
C MET A 1 12.82 -10.75 -15.74
N LEU A 2 12.33 -9.65 -15.17
CA LEU A 2 10.89 -9.33 -15.22
C LEU A 2 10.47 -9.15 -16.68
N LYS A 3 9.43 -9.86 -17.12
CA LYS A 3 8.80 -9.63 -18.43
C LYS A 3 8.22 -8.21 -18.42
N PRO A 4 8.68 -7.27 -19.26
CA PRO A 4 8.30 -5.86 -19.17
C PRO A 4 6.78 -5.64 -19.29
N ASN A 5 6.14 -6.32 -20.24
CA ASN A 5 4.70 -6.18 -20.48
C ASN A 5 3.86 -6.75 -19.34
N ALA A 6 4.24 -7.92 -18.80
CA ALA A 6 3.52 -8.52 -17.67
C ALA A 6 3.67 -7.67 -16.39
N PHE A 7 4.85 -7.08 -16.20
CA PHE A 7 5.09 -6.17 -15.07
C PHE A 7 4.24 -4.91 -15.19
N ALA A 8 4.25 -4.25 -16.37
CA ALA A 8 3.45 -3.07 -16.62
C ALA A 8 1.94 -3.32 -16.44
N ALA A 9 1.42 -4.43 -17.00
CA ALA A 9 0.01 -4.80 -16.86
C ALA A 9 -0.38 -5.09 -15.41
N SER A 10 0.48 -5.80 -14.67
CA SER A 10 0.26 -6.05 -13.25
C SER A 10 0.23 -4.74 -12.46
N LEU A 11 1.24 -3.87 -12.64
CA LEU A 11 1.34 -2.61 -11.92
C LEU A 11 0.15 -1.69 -12.22
N ALA A 12 -0.27 -1.61 -13.49
CA ALA A 12 -1.43 -0.85 -13.91
C ALA A 12 -2.73 -1.38 -13.25
N GLY A 13 -2.91 -2.69 -13.20
CA GLY A 13 -4.04 -3.31 -12.49
C GLY A 13 -4.03 -3.00 -11.00
N LEU A 14 -2.87 -3.06 -10.36
CA LEU A 14 -2.70 -2.71 -8.95
C LEU A 14 -3.09 -1.25 -8.67
N MET A 15 -2.61 -0.33 -9.52
CA MET A 15 -2.93 1.09 -9.42
C MET A 15 -4.43 1.35 -9.62
N ALA A 16 -5.05 0.70 -10.60
CA ALA A 16 -6.48 0.83 -10.84
C ALA A 16 -7.32 0.35 -9.64
N ILE A 17 -6.98 -0.80 -9.07
CA ILE A 17 -7.67 -1.34 -7.89
C ILE A 17 -7.51 -0.41 -6.69
N PHE A 18 -6.28 0.02 -6.38
CA PHE A 18 -6.06 0.93 -5.26
C PHE A 18 -6.78 2.27 -5.45
N TYR A 19 -6.78 2.81 -6.67
CA TYR A 19 -7.50 4.04 -6.97
C TYR A 19 -8.99 3.90 -6.65
N ILE A 20 -9.64 2.83 -7.11
CA ILE A 20 -11.06 2.59 -6.85
C ILE A 20 -11.32 2.45 -5.35
N VAL A 21 -10.51 1.65 -4.66
CA VAL A 21 -10.66 1.44 -3.20
C VAL A 21 -10.52 2.76 -2.46
N PHE A 22 -9.47 3.54 -2.73
CA PHE A 22 -9.25 4.84 -2.09
C PHE A 22 -10.34 5.85 -2.42
N TYR A 23 -10.83 5.88 -3.66
CA TYR A 23 -11.92 6.75 -4.07
C TYR A 23 -13.21 6.42 -3.30
N VAL A 24 -13.55 5.13 -3.19
CA VAL A 24 -14.73 4.70 -2.41
C VAL A 24 -14.58 5.09 -0.94
N ILE A 25 -13.42 4.87 -0.34
CA ILE A 25 -13.17 5.27 1.06
C ILE A 25 -13.28 6.79 1.21
N ALA A 26 -12.72 7.57 0.27
CA ALA A 26 -12.79 9.03 0.31
C ALA A 26 -14.23 9.56 0.26
N VAL A 27 -15.12 8.91 -0.50
CA VAL A 27 -16.52 9.31 -0.62
C VAL A 27 -17.35 8.85 0.59
N VAL A 28 -17.15 7.62 1.06
CA VAL A 28 -17.95 7.02 2.15
C VAL A 28 -17.50 7.50 3.53
N SER A 29 -16.19 7.66 3.74
CA SER A 29 -15.62 8.10 5.01
C SER A 29 -14.33 8.92 4.79
N PRO A 30 -14.45 10.25 4.62
CA PRO A 30 -13.31 11.14 4.43
C PRO A 30 -12.27 11.08 5.57
N GLU A 31 -12.73 10.87 6.81
CA GLU A 31 -11.86 10.75 7.98
C GLU A 31 -11.02 9.47 7.93
N MET A 32 -11.63 8.35 7.53
CA MET A 32 -10.92 7.10 7.34
C MET A 32 -9.90 7.21 6.20
N PHE A 33 -10.25 7.91 5.12
CA PHE A 33 -9.31 8.20 4.03
C PHE A 33 -8.12 9.02 4.52
N ARG A 34 -8.34 10.13 5.25
CA ARG A 34 -7.25 10.94 5.85
C ARG A 34 -6.37 10.09 6.75
N TYR A 35 -6.94 9.24 7.60
CA TYR A 35 -6.18 8.38 8.48
C TYR A 35 -5.31 7.37 7.71
N LEU A 36 -5.89 6.64 6.75
CA LEU A 36 -5.18 5.66 5.91
C LEU A 36 -4.08 6.32 5.08
N PHE A 37 -4.39 7.44 4.43
CA PHE A 37 -3.44 8.19 3.62
C PHE A 37 -2.29 8.71 4.49
N ASN A 38 -2.59 9.33 5.63
CA ASN A 38 -1.56 9.78 6.57
C ASN A 38 -0.72 8.62 7.10
N ALA A 39 -1.30 7.47 7.39
CA ALA A 39 -0.55 6.29 7.84
C ALA A 39 0.49 5.82 6.81
N GLN A 40 0.19 5.92 5.51
CA GLN A 40 1.15 5.58 4.44
C GLN A 40 2.35 6.53 4.41
N PHE A 41 2.14 7.79 4.75
CA PHE A 41 3.19 8.82 4.83
C PHE A 41 3.75 9.01 6.25
N MET A 42 3.59 8.00 7.13
CA MET A 42 4.08 8.03 8.52
C MET A 42 3.54 9.22 9.34
N GLY A 43 2.32 9.65 9.04
CA GLY A 43 1.65 10.73 9.73
C GLY A 43 2.22 12.10 9.38
N ALA A 44 2.51 12.42 8.12
CA ALA A 44 3.02 13.76 7.74
C ALA A 44 2.17 14.93 8.32
N ASP A 45 0.85 14.75 8.49
CA ASP A 45 -0.06 15.69 9.16
C ASP A 45 -0.21 15.47 10.69
N LEU A 46 0.15 14.29 11.21
CA LEU A 46 -0.11 13.84 12.59
C LEU A 46 1.16 13.56 13.40
N ALA A 47 2.34 13.69 12.82
CA ALA A 47 3.61 13.39 13.46
C ALA A 47 3.81 14.39 14.60
N PRO A 48 3.76 13.96 15.87
CA PRO A 48 4.16 14.82 16.95
C PRO A 48 5.63 15.16 16.74
N ILE A 49 6.01 16.40 17.04
CA ILE A 49 7.38 16.93 16.90
C ILE A 49 8.44 16.07 17.62
N ASN A 50 8.01 15.16 18.51
CA ASN A 50 8.79 14.11 19.14
C ASN A 50 8.35 12.72 18.68
N VAL A 51 8.93 12.24 17.59
CA VAL A 51 8.72 10.87 17.11
C VAL A 51 9.58 9.92 17.96
N GLN A 52 8.99 9.31 18.99
CA GLN A 52 9.64 8.19 19.69
C GLN A 52 9.62 6.94 18.81
N PHE A 53 10.77 6.28 18.68
CA PHE A 53 10.91 5.07 17.89
C PHE A 53 10.05 3.93 18.48
N ASN A 54 9.08 3.45 17.70
CA ASN A 54 8.16 2.39 18.12
C ASN A 54 8.42 1.10 17.32
N PHE A 55 8.97 0.09 17.99
CA PHE A 55 9.25 -1.22 17.39
C PHE A 55 8.00 -1.94 16.88
N GLY A 56 6.82 -1.69 17.45
CA GLY A 56 5.56 -2.24 16.98
C GLY A 56 5.17 -1.70 15.60
N VAL A 57 5.42 -0.41 15.34
CA VAL A 57 5.20 0.19 14.02
C VAL A 57 6.16 -0.41 12.99
N LEU A 58 7.44 -0.55 13.34
CA LEU A 58 8.44 -1.17 12.46
C LEU A 58 8.11 -2.62 12.14
N PHE A 59 7.76 -3.42 13.15
CA PHE A 59 7.35 -4.81 12.96
C PHE A 59 6.12 -4.91 12.05
N THR A 60 5.12 -4.07 12.28
CA THR A 60 3.91 -4.03 11.45
C THR A 60 4.24 -3.67 10.01
N LEU A 61 5.14 -2.72 9.76
CA LEU A 61 5.58 -2.35 8.42
C LEU A 61 6.32 -3.49 7.72
N VAL A 62 7.23 -4.18 8.42
CA VAL A 62 7.99 -5.30 7.86
C VAL A 62 7.05 -6.45 7.50
N VAL A 63 6.16 -6.85 8.41
CA VAL A 63 5.22 -7.95 8.18
C VAL A 63 4.24 -7.58 7.07
N THR A 64 3.67 -6.37 7.09
CA THR A 64 2.69 -5.93 6.08
C THR A 64 3.34 -5.84 4.70
N GLY A 65 4.54 -5.24 4.61
CA GLY A 65 5.30 -5.16 3.36
C GLY A 65 5.66 -6.54 2.82
N TRP A 66 6.06 -7.48 3.69
CA TRP A 66 6.37 -8.85 3.30
C TRP A 66 5.14 -9.59 2.78
N VAL A 67 4.01 -9.53 3.49
CA VAL A 67 2.75 -10.19 3.08
C VAL A 67 2.24 -9.63 1.75
N VAL A 68 2.18 -8.30 1.62
CA VAL A 68 1.73 -7.64 0.39
C VAL A 68 2.66 -7.96 -0.78
N GLY A 69 3.98 -7.91 -0.56
CA GLY A 69 4.97 -8.27 -1.56
C GLY A 69 4.85 -9.73 -2.01
N TYR A 70 4.60 -10.65 -1.08
CA TYR A 70 4.41 -12.07 -1.38
C TYR A 70 3.15 -12.31 -2.21
N ILE A 71 2.01 -11.73 -1.82
CA ILE A 71 0.75 -11.81 -2.58
C ILE A 71 0.94 -11.22 -3.98
N TRP A 72 1.68 -10.11 -4.08
CA TRP A 72 1.96 -9.48 -5.36
C TRP A 72 2.82 -10.34 -6.28
N ALA A 73 3.84 -11.00 -5.73
CA ALA A 73 4.68 -11.94 -6.48
C ALA A 73 3.85 -13.12 -7.02
N LEU A 74 2.88 -13.61 -6.25
CA LEU A 74 1.96 -14.66 -6.71
C LEU A 74 1.06 -14.19 -7.86
N LEU A 75 0.50 -12.97 -7.76
CA LEU A 75 -0.30 -12.37 -8.83
C LEU A 75 0.52 -12.14 -10.10
N TYR A 76 1.73 -11.60 -9.96
CA TYR A 76 2.66 -11.42 -11.08
C TYR A 76 2.96 -12.73 -11.79
N ASN A 77 3.26 -13.80 -11.04
CA ASN A 77 3.54 -15.12 -11.63
C ASN A 77 2.33 -15.71 -12.36
N LYS A 78 1.10 -15.42 -11.92
CA LYS A 78 -0.12 -15.81 -12.65
C LYS A 78 -0.32 -15.00 -13.92
N LEU A 79 -0.05 -13.70 -13.90
CA LEU A 79 -0.19 -12.80 -15.06
C LEU A 79 0.94 -12.96 -16.09
N ALA A 80 2.11 -13.44 -15.67
CA ALA A 80 3.27 -13.64 -16.52
C ALA A 80 3.30 -15.02 -17.21
N ARG A 81 2.40 -15.93 -16.82
CA ARG A 81 2.15 -17.20 -17.51
C ARG A 81 1.33 -16.94 -18.76
#